data_AF-A0A1J5LMF1-F1
#
_entry.id   AF-A0A1J5LMF1-F1
#
_cell.length_a   1.000
_cell.length_b   1.000
_cell.length_c   1.000
_cell.angle_alpha   90.00
_cell.angle_beta   90.00
_cell.angle_gamma   90.00
#
_symmetry.space_group_name_H-M   'P 1'
#
loop_
_entity.id
_entity.type
_entity.pdbx_description
1 polymer ?
#
loop_
_entity_poly.entity_id
_entity_poly.type
_entity_poly.pdbx_seq_one_letter_code
_entity_poly.pdbx_strand_id
1 'polypeptide(L)'
;MTKPPLTVRELIRQQYATLTQSERKFANSLLENYPAAGLASITIVASNADVSTPTVARMVQKLGFKGYPQFHQALLKELEAKVSGPTQRRENWASEAPEGHLLNRFAQAVTDNLGQTFSNVDSEQFDAAVRQLANTDGRLYVVGGRITRALADYAFTHFQAIRQRVTHMTSSSATWPHYVLDMEAGDTLLMFDVRRYETNLQRLAELAAERGVKVVLITDQWASPVAGVAEFAFNCWVEIPSAWDSNISTMMLLEAMIAATQEESWDKTKDRYDRLDELFDMTRLFRKFS
;
A
#
# COMPACT_ATOMS: atom_id res chain seq x y z
N MET A 1 -8.14 12.48 23.59
CA MET A 1 -7.71 11.51 22.57
C MET A 1 -6.48 12.08 21.89
N THR A 2 -5.30 11.54 22.19
CA THR A 2 -4.05 11.90 21.51
C THR A 2 -3.99 11.12 20.20
N LYS A 3 -3.96 11.83 19.07
CA LYS A 3 -3.73 11.25 17.74
C LYS A 3 -2.48 10.35 17.81
N PRO A 4 -2.49 9.12 17.27
CA PRO A 4 -1.28 8.30 17.24
C PRO A 4 -0.15 9.08 16.56
N PRO A 5 1.09 8.96 17.05
CA PRO A 5 2.19 9.76 16.53
C PRO A 5 2.39 9.45 15.04
N LEU A 6 2.41 10.52 14.22
CA LEU A 6 2.68 10.42 12.79
C LEU A 6 4.06 9.78 12.55
N THR A 7 4.17 8.94 11.53
CA THR A 7 5.46 8.43 11.06
C THR A 7 6.33 9.57 10.54
N VAL A 8 7.65 9.39 10.55
CA VAL A 8 8.60 10.34 9.98
C VAL A 8 8.28 10.60 8.51
N ARG A 9 7.89 9.57 7.75
CA ARG A 9 7.42 9.72 6.37
C ARG A 9 6.21 10.63 6.24
N GLU A 10 5.18 10.45 7.07
CA GLU A 10 3.99 11.33 7.04
C GLU A 10 4.35 12.77 7.39
N LEU A 11 5.21 12.97 8.39
CA LEU A 11 5.70 14.30 8.75
C LEU A 11 6.43 14.96 7.56
N ILE A 12 7.26 14.20 6.84
CA ILE A 12 7.92 14.66 5.62
C ILE A 12 6.89 15.04 4.56
N ARG A 13 5.89 14.18 4.30
CA ARG A 13 4.84 14.44 3.30
C ARG A 13 4.03 15.70 3.64
N GLN A 14 3.56 15.82 4.88
CA GLN A 14 2.76 16.97 5.33
C GLN A 14 3.53 18.29 5.25
N GLN A 15 4.83 18.28 5.53
CA GLN A 15 5.65 19.49 5.50
C GLN A 15 6.38 19.69 4.17
N TYR A 16 6.28 18.78 3.21
CA TYR A 16 7.12 18.73 2.01
C TYR A 16 7.10 20.05 1.21
N ALA A 17 5.91 20.64 1.06
CA ALA A 17 5.73 21.92 0.36
C ALA A 17 6.51 23.06 1.02
N THR A 18 6.68 23.02 2.34
CA THR A 18 7.40 24.04 3.11
C THR A 18 8.92 23.84 3.12
N LEU A 19 9.42 22.66 2.73
CA LEU A 19 10.85 22.35 2.71
C LEU A 19 11.59 23.16 1.64
N THR A 20 12.79 23.66 1.97
CA THR A 20 13.71 24.27 0.99
C THR A 20 14.24 23.23 0.00
N GLN A 21 14.85 23.64 -1.11
CA GLN A 21 15.38 22.71 -2.10
C GLN A 21 16.40 21.71 -1.51
N SER A 22 17.30 22.17 -0.65
CA SER A 22 18.28 21.28 0.01
C SER A 22 17.63 20.38 1.06
N GLU A 23 16.59 20.85 1.75
CA GLU A 23 15.81 19.98 2.66
C GLU A 23 15.04 18.91 1.85
N ARG A 24 14.48 19.25 0.69
CA ARG A 24 13.82 18.29 -0.21
C ARG A 24 14.80 17.25 -0.76
N LYS A 25 16.04 17.62 -1.07
CA LYS A 25 17.09 16.65 -1.43
C LYS A 25 17.28 15.60 -0.34
N PHE A 26 17.42 16.04 0.92
CA PHE A 26 17.54 15.12 2.05
C PHE A 26 16.28 14.28 2.27
N ALA A 27 15.09 14.90 2.17
CA ALA A 27 13.82 14.20 2.25
C ALA A 27 13.70 13.08 1.22
N ASN A 28 14.03 13.36 -0.04
CA ASN A 28 13.96 12.38 -1.12
C ASN A 28 14.96 11.24 -0.92
N SER A 29 16.22 11.57 -0.62
CA SER A 29 17.26 10.58 -0.32
C SER A 29 16.87 9.66 0.84
N LEU A 30 16.21 10.20 1.87
CA LEU A 30 15.68 9.40 2.97
C LEU A 30 14.51 8.50 2.55
N LEU A 31 13.63 9.00 1.69
CA LEU A 31 12.44 8.26 1.24
C LEU A 31 12.77 7.11 0.28
N GLU A 32 13.89 7.20 -0.45
CA GLU A 32 14.37 6.16 -1.38
C GLU A 32 14.59 4.80 -0.71
N ASN A 33 15.25 4.78 0.46
CA ASN A 33 15.48 3.54 1.21
C ASN A 33 15.00 3.68 2.66
N TYR A 34 13.74 4.07 2.79
CA TYR A 34 13.13 4.33 4.08
C TYR A 34 12.81 3.04 4.88
N PRO A 35 12.98 3.05 6.22
CA PRO A 35 13.59 4.08 7.06
C PRO A 35 15.13 3.97 7.21
N ALA A 36 15.74 2.96 6.58
CA ALA A 36 17.15 2.61 6.76
C ALA A 36 18.13 3.73 6.34
N ALA A 37 17.80 4.51 5.31
CA ALA A 37 18.63 5.60 4.80
C ALA A 37 18.99 6.67 5.86
N GLY A 38 18.16 6.83 6.90
CA GLY A 38 18.41 7.79 7.98
C GLY A 38 19.07 7.21 9.23
N LEU A 39 19.51 5.95 9.21
CA LEU A 39 20.09 5.29 10.39
C LEU A 39 21.61 5.44 10.52
N ALA A 40 22.28 5.99 9.50
CA ALA A 40 23.68 6.38 9.60
C ALA A 40 23.85 7.69 10.41
N SER A 41 25.09 8.08 10.69
CA SER A 41 25.37 9.36 11.37
C SER A 41 24.90 10.54 10.53
N ILE A 42 24.60 11.68 11.19
CA ILE A 42 24.17 12.91 10.51
C ILE A 42 25.15 13.33 9.39
N THR A 43 26.45 13.09 9.59
CA THR A 43 27.51 13.36 8.61
C THR A 43 27.40 12.47 7.37
N ILE A 44 27.18 11.17 7.56
CA ILE A 44 27.05 10.21 6.46
C ILE A 44 25.76 10.48 5.67
N VAL A 45 24.64 10.67 6.35
CA VAL A 45 23.37 10.91 5.64
C VAL A 45 23.36 12.25 4.90
N ALA A 46 24.00 13.28 5.45
CA ALA A 46 24.16 14.56 4.76
C ALA A 46 25.01 14.38 3.49
N SER A 47 26.10 13.63 3.58
CA SER A 47 26.94 13.29 2.43
C SER A 47 26.19 12.50 1.37
N ASN A 48 25.43 11.47 1.77
CA ASN A 48 24.66 10.63 0.84
C ASN A 48 23.59 11.42 0.09
N ALA A 49 23.00 12.41 0.75
CA ALA A 49 21.98 13.28 0.17
C ALA A 49 22.53 14.52 -0.54
N ASP A 50 23.87 14.67 -0.65
CA ASP A 50 24.52 15.85 -1.25
C ASP A 50 24.08 17.17 -0.60
N VAL A 51 24.08 17.20 0.74
CA VAL A 51 23.73 18.39 1.55
C VAL A 51 24.68 18.55 2.75
N SER A 52 24.60 19.71 3.41
CA SER A 52 25.38 19.98 4.63
C SER A 52 24.69 19.46 5.89
N THR A 53 25.46 19.09 6.92
CA THR A 53 24.91 18.64 8.22
C THR A 53 23.97 19.66 8.88
N PRO A 54 24.17 21.00 8.79
CA PRO A 54 23.19 21.97 9.32
C PRO A 54 21.87 21.94 8.55
N THR A 55 21.89 21.59 7.26
CA THR A 55 20.66 21.43 6.46
C THR A 55 19.83 20.27 6.99
N VAL A 56 20.46 19.12 7.25
CA VAL A 56 19.80 17.96 7.87
C VAL A 56 19.25 18.33 9.25
N ALA A 57 20.05 19.00 10.08
CA ALA A 57 19.61 19.41 11.42
C ALA A 57 18.39 20.36 11.37
N ARG A 58 18.38 21.34 10.45
CA ARG A 58 17.25 22.25 10.27
C ARG A 58 15.98 21.53 9.81
N MET A 59 16.09 20.62 8.84
CA MET A 59 14.93 19.84 8.38
C MET A 59 14.35 19.03 9.54
N VAL A 60 15.18 18.33 10.30
CA VAL A 60 14.74 17.50 11.42
C VAL A 60 14.02 18.33 12.50
N GLN A 61 14.50 19.53 12.81
CA GLN A 61 13.81 20.46 13.71
C GLN A 61 12.46 20.92 13.16
N LYS A 62 12.40 21.20 11.86
CA LYS A 62 11.17 21.61 11.16
C LYS A 62 10.08 20.54 11.24
N LEU A 63 10.48 19.27 11.11
CA LEU A 63 9.61 18.10 11.32
C LEU A 63 9.18 17.90 12.78
N GLY A 64 9.66 18.71 13.72
CA GLY A 64 9.24 18.70 15.13
C GLY A 64 10.14 17.90 16.07
N PHE A 65 11.30 17.43 15.62
CA PHE A 65 12.24 16.70 16.46
C PHE A 65 13.28 17.64 17.11
N LYS A 66 13.61 17.43 18.38
CA LYS A 66 14.62 18.18 19.14
C LYS A 66 16.04 18.06 18.57
N GLY A 67 16.27 17.17 17.61
CA GLY A 67 17.53 17.02 16.90
C GLY A 67 17.65 15.65 16.24
N TYR A 68 18.75 15.46 15.52
CA TYR A 68 19.01 14.21 14.79
C TYR A 68 18.96 12.94 15.66
N PRO A 69 19.42 12.93 16.93
CA PRO A 69 19.30 11.73 17.78
C PRO A 69 17.85 11.30 18.03
N GLN A 70 16.92 12.22 18.26
CA GLN A 70 15.50 11.89 18.47
C GLN A 70 14.87 11.37 17.17
N PHE A 71 15.22 12.00 16.05
CA PHE A 71 14.81 11.56 14.72
C PHE A 71 15.33 10.16 14.36
N HIS A 72 16.60 9.90 14.66
CA HIS A 72 17.23 8.59 14.49
C HIS A 72 16.52 7.50 15.31
N GLN A 73 16.17 7.79 16.57
CA GLN A 73 15.37 6.87 17.39
C GLN A 73 13.98 6.62 16.80
N ALA A 74 13.33 7.64 16.24
CA ALA A 74 12.04 7.47 15.58
C ALA A 74 12.17 6.54 14.35
N LEU A 75 13.17 6.76 13.50
CA LEU A 75 13.45 5.88 12.36
C LEU A 75 13.79 4.45 12.76
N LEU A 76 14.52 4.27 13.87
CA LEU A 76 14.86 2.94 14.38
C LEU A 76 13.61 2.18 14.81
N LYS A 77 12.70 2.84 15.54
CA LYS A 77 11.40 2.27 15.91
C LYS A 77 10.57 1.87 14.69
N GLU A 78 10.57 2.71 13.65
CA GLU A 78 9.86 2.39 12.40
C GLU A 78 10.51 1.24 11.63
N LEU A 79 11.84 1.12 11.66
CA LEU A 79 12.53 -0.03 11.07
C LEU A 79 12.18 -1.32 11.82
N GLU A 80 12.24 -1.29 13.14
CA GLU A 80 11.87 -2.41 14.00
C GLU A 80 10.44 -2.84 13.70
N ALA A 81 9.51 -1.89 13.63
CA ALA A 81 8.15 -2.14 13.22
C ALA A 81 8.12 -2.85 11.85
N LYS A 82 8.72 -2.28 10.81
CA LYS A 82 8.74 -2.81 9.44
C LYS A 82 9.23 -4.27 9.34
N VAL A 83 10.19 -4.68 10.17
CA VAL A 83 10.87 -5.98 10.07
C VAL A 83 10.38 -7.02 11.11
N SER A 84 9.65 -6.58 12.15
CA SER A 84 9.36 -7.40 13.33
C SER A 84 8.64 -8.74 13.06
N GLY A 85 9.04 -9.73 13.87
CA GLY A 85 8.45 -11.06 14.09
C GLY A 85 7.03 -11.03 14.64
N PRO A 86 6.17 -12.03 14.35
CA PRO A 86 4.93 -12.23 15.10
C PRO A 86 5.16 -12.30 16.62
N THR A 87 6.23 -12.97 17.06
CA THR A 87 6.62 -13.09 18.48
C THR A 87 7.03 -11.74 19.08
N GLN A 88 7.96 -11.03 18.42
CA GLN A 88 8.42 -9.70 18.86
C GLN A 88 7.26 -8.71 18.98
N ARG A 89 6.36 -8.75 18.00
CA ARG A 89 5.17 -7.91 17.98
C ARG A 89 4.28 -8.18 19.20
N ARG A 90 3.95 -9.45 19.46
CA ARG A 90 3.19 -9.85 20.65
C ARG A 90 3.84 -9.35 21.95
N GLU A 91 5.16 -9.45 22.07
CA GLU A 91 5.91 -8.99 23.24
C GLU A 91 5.82 -7.47 23.42
N ASN A 92 6.03 -6.70 22.34
CA ASN A 92 5.94 -5.23 22.37
C ASN A 92 4.56 -4.76 22.87
N TRP A 93 3.46 -5.36 22.41
CA TRP A 93 2.14 -4.99 22.96
C TRP A 93 1.90 -5.53 24.36
N ALA A 94 2.43 -6.70 24.73
CA ALA A 94 2.30 -7.19 26.09
C ALA A 94 2.96 -6.22 27.09
N SER A 95 4.06 -5.56 26.72
CA SER A 95 4.72 -4.55 27.54
C SER A 95 4.04 -3.18 27.53
N GLU A 96 3.34 -2.81 26.45
CA GLU A 96 2.73 -1.48 26.26
C GLU A 96 1.19 -1.47 26.46
N ALA A 97 0.59 -2.60 26.86
CA ALA A 97 -0.86 -2.77 26.86
C ALA A 97 -1.58 -1.77 27.82
N PRO A 98 -2.45 -0.88 27.31
CA PRO A 98 -3.31 -0.08 28.17
C PRO A 98 -4.39 -0.96 28.85
N GLU A 99 -4.88 -0.51 30.01
CA GLU A 99 -6.00 -1.14 30.72
C GLU A 99 -7.24 -1.21 29.80
N GLY A 100 -7.74 -2.44 29.54
CA GLY A 100 -8.90 -2.68 28.68
C GLY A 100 -8.96 -4.09 28.09
N HIS A 101 -10.14 -4.51 27.63
CA HIS A 101 -10.31 -5.80 26.95
C HIS A 101 -9.67 -5.79 25.54
N LEU A 102 -9.10 -6.91 25.10
CA LEU A 102 -8.40 -7.02 23.80
C LEU A 102 -9.29 -6.59 22.63
N LEU A 103 -10.56 -6.99 22.64
CA LEU A 103 -11.52 -6.63 21.59
C LEU A 103 -11.66 -5.10 21.44
N ASN A 104 -11.74 -4.36 22.54
CA ASN A 104 -11.90 -2.91 22.50
C ASN A 104 -10.63 -2.23 21.97
N ARG A 105 -9.44 -2.72 22.39
CA ARG A 105 -8.17 -2.22 21.86
C ARG A 105 -8.01 -2.52 20.37
N PHE A 106 -8.41 -3.71 19.94
CA PHE A 106 -8.39 -4.08 18.52
C PHE A 106 -9.32 -3.18 17.70
N ALA A 107 -10.57 -3.01 18.14
CA ALA A 107 -11.55 -2.16 17.47
C ALA A 107 -11.08 -0.70 17.38
N GLN A 108 -10.50 -0.17 18.46
CA GLN A 108 -9.92 1.17 18.47
C GLN A 108 -8.77 1.27 17.46
N ALA A 109 -7.81 0.35 17.49
CA ALA A 109 -6.66 0.36 16.57
C ALA A 109 -7.09 0.28 15.10
N VAL A 110 -8.08 -0.56 14.78
CA VAL A 110 -8.64 -0.64 13.42
C VAL A 110 -9.32 0.68 13.03
N THR A 111 -10.08 1.30 13.93
CA THR A 111 -10.76 2.57 13.67
C THR A 111 -9.74 3.69 13.41
N ASP A 112 -8.68 3.75 14.21
CA ASP A 112 -7.58 4.71 14.02
C ASP A 112 -6.86 4.46 12.68
N ASN A 113 -6.58 3.21 12.34
CA ASN A 113 -5.98 2.84 11.06
C ASN A 113 -6.82 3.28 9.85
N LEU A 114 -8.15 3.13 9.91
CA LEU A 114 -9.05 3.61 8.87
C LEU A 114 -8.95 5.13 8.71
N GLY A 115 -9.00 5.86 9.83
CA GLY A 115 -8.87 7.32 9.84
C GLY A 115 -7.54 7.80 9.27
N GLN A 116 -6.42 7.16 9.63
CA GLN A 116 -5.09 7.49 9.11
C GLN A 116 -4.96 7.17 7.62
N THR A 117 -5.49 6.01 7.19
CA THR A 117 -5.48 5.61 5.78
C THR A 117 -6.20 6.65 4.94
N PHE A 118 -7.45 7.00 5.26
CA PHE A 118 -8.21 7.99 4.50
C PHE A 118 -7.58 9.38 4.49
N SER A 119 -7.03 9.82 5.62
CA SER A 119 -6.38 11.14 5.72
C SER A 119 -5.14 11.27 4.82
N ASN A 120 -4.60 10.14 4.34
CA ASN A 120 -3.40 10.08 3.52
C ASN A 120 -3.66 9.61 2.07
N VAL A 121 -4.91 9.26 1.71
CA VAL A 121 -5.26 8.97 0.32
C VAL A 121 -5.49 10.28 -0.43
N ASP A 122 -4.71 10.50 -1.48
CA ASP A 122 -4.93 11.58 -2.44
C ASP A 122 -6.08 11.20 -3.37
N SER A 123 -7.14 12.01 -3.37
CA SER A 123 -8.34 11.78 -4.19
C SER A 123 -8.06 11.86 -5.69
N GLU A 124 -7.17 12.75 -6.14
CA GLU A 124 -6.85 12.84 -7.57
C GLU A 124 -6.07 11.60 -8.03
N GLN A 125 -5.14 11.12 -7.19
CA GLN A 125 -4.43 9.87 -7.43
C GLN A 125 -5.38 8.68 -7.42
N PHE A 126 -6.33 8.64 -6.48
CA PHE A 126 -7.36 7.62 -6.40
C PHE A 126 -8.19 7.57 -7.68
N ASP A 127 -8.73 8.70 -8.12
CA ASP A 127 -9.56 8.78 -9.32
C ASP A 127 -8.77 8.40 -10.59
N ALA A 128 -7.49 8.77 -10.66
CA ALA A 128 -6.61 8.36 -11.76
C ALA A 128 -6.37 6.84 -11.77
N ALA A 129 -6.15 6.23 -10.61
CA ALA A 129 -6.03 4.78 -10.50
C ALA A 129 -7.33 4.06 -10.87
N VAL A 130 -8.49 4.59 -10.46
CA VAL A 130 -9.81 4.06 -10.82
C VAL A 130 -10.02 4.07 -12.34
N ARG A 131 -9.69 5.18 -13.02
CA ARG A 131 -9.73 5.24 -14.49
C ARG A 131 -8.83 4.20 -15.15
N GLN A 132 -7.63 4.00 -14.61
CA GLN A 132 -6.70 2.97 -15.09
C GLN A 132 -7.24 1.54 -14.87
N LEU A 133 -7.90 1.29 -13.74
CA LEU A 133 -8.55 0.01 -13.42
C LEU A 133 -9.82 -0.22 -14.25
N ALA A 134 -10.52 0.84 -14.66
CA ALA A 134 -11.71 0.78 -15.54
C ALA A 134 -11.34 0.56 -17.01
N ASN A 135 -10.14 0.93 -17.44
CA ASN A 135 -9.72 0.86 -18.83
C ASN A 135 -9.71 -0.59 -19.37
N THR A 136 -10.58 -0.86 -20.35
CA THR A 136 -10.80 -2.19 -20.94
C THR A 136 -10.01 -2.46 -22.21
N ASP A 137 -9.26 -1.48 -22.73
CA ASP A 137 -8.36 -1.68 -23.87
C ASP A 137 -7.20 -2.62 -23.48
N GLY A 138 -6.67 -2.43 -22.27
CA GLY A 138 -5.67 -3.31 -21.64
C GLY A 138 -6.26 -4.44 -20.80
N ARG A 139 -5.41 -5.41 -20.44
CA ARG A 139 -5.70 -6.45 -19.45
C ARG A 139 -5.45 -5.93 -18.03
N LEU A 140 -6.23 -6.41 -17.08
CA LEU A 140 -5.99 -6.20 -15.65
C LEU A 140 -5.44 -7.49 -15.04
N TYR A 141 -4.16 -7.48 -14.67
CA TYR A 141 -3.53 -8.54 -13.89
C TYR A 141 -3.66 -8.21 -12.40
N VAL A 142 -4.01 -9.21 -11.59
CA VAL A 142 -4.16 -9.05 -10.13
C VAL A 142 -3.27 -10.06 -9.43
N VAL A 143 -2.44 -9.59 -8.49
CA VAL A 143 -1.52 -10.45 -7.73
C VAL A 143 -1.37 -9.97 -6.29
N GLY A 144 -1.19 -10.91 -5.37
CA GLY A 144 -0.86 -10.66 -3.98
C GLY A 144 0.23 -11.61 -3.50
N GLY A 145 0.95 -11.20 -2.46
CA GLY A 145 1.92 -12.04 -1.76
C GLY A 145 1.27 -13.11 -0.88
N ARG A 146 2.07 -13.74 -0.03
CA ARG A 146 1.69 -14.88 0.82
C ARG A 146 0.45 -14.60 1.70
N ILE A 147 0.36 -13.40 2.28
CA ILE A 147 -0.78 -13.00 3.13
C ILE A 147 -1.84 -12.27 2.29
N THR A 148 -1.42 -11.43 1.35
CA THR A 148 -2.30 -10.57 0.56
C THR A 148 -2.93 -11.27 -0.64
N ARG A 149 -2.63 -12.55 -0.90
CA ARG A 149 -3.32 -13.37 -1.92
C ARG A 149 -4.84 -13.36 -1.76
N ALA A 150 -5.35 -13.32 -0.52
CA ALA A 150 -6.78 -13.27 -0.26
C ALA A 150 -7.41 -11.95 -0.76
N LEU A 151 -6.65 -10.84 -0.75
CA LEU A 151 -7.08 -9.57 -1.32
C LEU A 151 -7.06 -9.62 -2.85
N ALA A 152 -6.08 -10.30 -3.45
CA ALA A 152 -6.02 -10.53 -4.89
C ALA A 152 -7.18 -11.42 -5.37
N ASP A 153 -7.50 -12.49 -4.63
CA ASP A 153 -8.68 -13.35 -4.88
C ASP A 153 -9.98 -12.54 -4.81
N TYR A 154 -10.11 -11.71 -3.76
CA TYR A 154 -11.28 -10.84 -3.56
C TYR A 154 -11.41 -9.81 -4.68
N ALA A 155 -10.32 -9.12 -5.02
CA ALA A 155 -10.26 -8.17 -6.11
C ALA A 155 -10.64 -8.82 -7.43
N PHE A 156 -10.04 -9.96 -7.77
CA PHE A 156 -10.36 -10.69 -8.99
C PHE A 156 -11.84 -11.06 -9.07
N THR A 157 -12.41 -11.55 -7.97
CA THR A 157 -13.81 -11.97 -7.90
C THR A 157 -14.77 -10.84 -8.29
N HIS A 158 -14.48 -9.61 -7.85
CA HIS A 158 -15.30 -8.44 -8.17
C HIS A 158 -14.94 -7.86 -9.54
N PHE A 159 -13.66 -7.71 -9.86
CA PHE A 159 -13.22 -7.15 -11.14
C PHE A 159 -13.67 -7.98 -12.33
N GLN A 160 -13.69 -9.32 -12.24
CA GLN A 160 -14.18 -10.17 -13.33
C GLN A 160 -15.69 -9.99 -13.58
N ALA A 161 -16.45 -9.60 -12.56
CA ALA A 161 -17.88 -9.34 -12.67
C ALA A 161 -18.14 -7.97 -13.33
N ILE A 162 -17.34 -6.95 -13.02
CA ILE A 162 -17.55 -5.58 -13.52
C ILE A 162 -16.87 -5.29 -14.86
N ARG A 163 -15.78 -5.99 -15.21
CA ARG A 163 -15.05 -5.77 -16.47
C ARG A 163 -14.51 -7.04 -17.10
N GLN A 164 -14.19 -6.93 -18.38
CA GLN A 164 -13.51 -7.98 -19.14
C GLN A 164 -11.99 -7.92 -18.96
N ARG A 165 -11.31 -8.96 -19.44
CA ARG A 165 -9.83 -9.05 -19.54
C ARG A 165 -9.13 -8.94 -18.18
N VAL A 166 -9.70 -9.58 -17.16
CA VAL A 166 -9.09 -9.67 -15.82
C VAL A 166 -8.41 -11.03 -15.67
N THR A 167 -7.19 -11.05 -15.15
CA THR A 167 -6.41 -12.27 -14.91
C THR A 167 -5.91 -12.29 -13.47
N HIS A 168 -6.35 -13.29 -12.70
CA HIS A 168 -5.75 -13.58 -11.41
C HIS A 168 -4.45 -14.35 -11.62
N MET A 169 -3.34 -13.76 -11.21
CA MET A 169 -2.04 -14.43 -11.25
C MET A 169 -1.94 -15.41 -10.08
N THR A 170 -1.39 -16.61 -10.32
CA THR A 170 -1.23 -17.58 -9.22
C THR A 170 -0.27 -17.06 -8.16
N SER A 171 -0.38 -17.56 -6.92
CA SER A 171 0.59 -17.26 -5.87
C SER A 171 1.96 -17.94 -6.08
N SER A 172 2.13 -18.74 -7.15
CA SER A 172 3.38 -19.41 -7.46
C SER A 172 4.25 -18.54 -8.36
N SER A 173 5.30 -17.94 -7.78
CA SER A 173 6.20 -17.04 -8.51
C SER A 173 6.91 -17.70 -9.69
N ALA A 174 7.08 -19.02 -9.68
CA ALA A 174 7.65 -19.77 -10.79
C ALA A 174 6.84 -19.64 -12.10
N THR A 175 5.54 -19.30 -12.01
CA THR A 175 4.65 -19.15 -13.17
C THR A 175 4.59 -17.72 -13.70
N TRP A 176 5.03 -16.73 -12.93
CA TRP A 176 4.93 -15.31 -13.28
C TRP A 176 5.58 -14.92 -14.61
N PRO A 177 6.73 -15.49 -15.03
CA PRO A 177 7.29 -15.21 -16.34
C PRO A 177 6.35 -15.46 -17.52
N HIS A 178 5.43 -16.42 -17.42
CA HIS A 178 4.43 -16.67 -18.47
C HIS A 178 3.40 -15.55 -18.59
N TYR A 179 3.00 -14.94 -17.47
CA TYR A 179 2.12 -13.77 -17.51
C TYR A 179 2.87 -12.55 -18.04
N VAL A 180 4.11 -12.33 -17.57
CA VAL A 180 4.96 -11.22 -18.03
C VAL A 180 5.22 -11.31 -19.53
N LEU A 181 5.35 -12.51 -20.09
CA LEU A 181 5.51 -12.72 -21.52
C LEU A 181 4.39 -12.04 -22.34
N ASP A 182 3.15 -12.13 -21.87
CA ASP A 182 1.92 -11.62 -22.51
C ASP A 182 1.55 -10.19 -22.08
N MET A 183 2.33 -9.57 -21.19
CA MET A 183 2.14 -8.19 -20.75
C MET A 183 2.62 -7.21 -21.81
N GLU A 184 1.78 -6.22 -22.12
CA GLU A 184 2.03 -5.16 -23.11
C GLU A 184 1.70 -3.77 -22.57
N ALA A 185 2.15 -2.73 -23.27
CA ALA A 185 1.84 -1.34 -22.91
C ALA A 185 0.32 -1.10 -22.96
N GLY A 186 -0.22 -0.49 -21.90
CA GLY A 186 -1.65 -0.27 -21.72
C GLY A 186 -2.33 -1.28 -20.78
N ASP A 187 -1.68 -2.41 -20.48
CA ASP A 187 -2.10 -3.30 -19.40
C ASP A 187 -1.90 -2.66 -18.02
N THR A 188 -2.63 -3.17 -17.04
CA THR A 188 -2.57 -2.75 -15.63
C THR A 188 -2.21 -3.94 -14.74
N LEU A 189 -1.33 -3.75 -13.77
CA LEU A 189 -1.01 -4.72 -12.74
C LEU A 189 -1.43 -4.17 -11.37
N LEU A 190 -2.52 -4.71 -10.80
CA LEU A 190 -2.96 -4.44 -9.44
C LEU A 190 -2.24 -5.39 -8.47
N MET A 191 -1.46 -4.81 -7.56
CA MET A 191 -0.61 -5.54 -6.63
C MET A 191 -0.93 -5.21 -5.19
N PHE A 192 -0.89 -6.23 -4.34
CA PHE A 192 -0.97 -6.09 -2.89
C PHE A 192 0.33 -6.57 -2.25
N ASP A 193 1.10 -5.66 -1.65
CA ASP A 193 2.35 -6.00 -0.98
C ASP A 193 2.45 -5.31 0.37
N VAL A 194 2.33 -6.07 1.44
CA VAL A 194 2.28 -5.61 2.83
C VAL A 194 3.31 -6.38 3.63
N ARG A 195 4.13 -5.63 4.38
CA ARG A 195 5.09 -5.99 5.43
C ARG A 195 5.81 -7.33 5.29
N ARG A 196 7.14 -7.28 5.30
CA ARG A 196 8.03 -8.38 4.86
C ARG A 196 7.89 -8.62 3.36
N TYR A 197 8.05 -7.53 2.63
CA TYR A 197 7.91 -7.44 1.18
C TYR A 197 8.71 -8.53 0.48
N GLU A 198 8.04 -9.24 -0.41
CA GLU A 198 8.63 -10.37 -1.11
C GLU A 198 9.45 -9.86 -2.30
N THR A 199 10.73 -10.23 -2.35
CA THR A 199 11.62 -9.84 -3.46
C THR A 199 11.07 -10.25 -4.82
N ASN A 200 10.33 -11.36 -4.89
CA ASN A 200 9.69 -11.80 -6.11
C ASN A 200 8.61 -10.80 -6.59
N LEU A 201 7.80 -10.22 -5.69
CA LEU A 201 6.78 -9.23 -6.06
C LEU A 201 7.43 -7.95 -6.59
N GLN A 202 8.49 -7.49 -5.92
CA GLN A 202 9.27 -6.36 -6.42
C GLN A 202 9.80 -6.64 -7.83
N ARG A 203 10.39 -7.82 -8.05
CA ARG A 203 10.94 -8.18 -9.36
C ARG A 203 9.86 -8.28 -10.44
N LEU A 204 8.67 -8.78 -10.09
CA LEU A 204 7.52 -8.81 -11.00
C LEU A 204 7.09 -7.40 -11.41
N ALA A 205 6.99 -6.47 -10.44
CA ALA A 205 6.59 -5.10 -10.70
C ALA A 205 7.59 -4.38 -11.63
N GLU A 206 8.89 -4.57 -11.40
CA GLU A 206 9.96 -4.03 -12.26
C GLU A 206 9.82 -4.54 -13.69
N LEU A 207 9.68 -5.86 -13.88
CA LEU A 207 9.55 -6.48 -15.21
C LEU A 207 8.26 -6.03 -15.94
N ALA A 208 7.17 -5.83 -15.21
CA ALA A 208 5.91 -5.32 -15.77
C ALA A 208 6.07 -3.85 -16.20
N ALA A 209 6.68 -3.01 -15.35
CA ALA A 209 6.93 -1.60 -15.65
C ALA A 209 7.87 -1.43 -16.87
N GLU A 210 8.92 -2.26 -16.99
CA GLU A 210 9.80 -2.31 -18.16
C GLU A 210 9.05 -2.57 -19.49
N ARG A 211 7.88 -3.22 -19.42
CA ARG A 211 7.00 -3.49 -20.58
C ARG A 211 5.93 -2.42 -20.79
N GLY A 212 5.92 -1.35 -20.00
CA GLY A 212 4.94 -0.28 -20.08
C GLY A 212 3.60 -0.61 -19.41
N VAL A 213 3.54 -1.66 -18.59
CA VAL A 213 2.36 -1.98 -17.75
C VAL A 213 2.28 -0.97 -16.62
N LYS A 214 1.08 -0.45 -16.36
CA LYS A 214 0.84 0.48 -15.25
C LYS A 214 0.64 -0.30 -13.96
N VAL A 215 1.51 -0.06 -12.96
CA VAL A 215 1.44 -0.75 -11.67
C VAL A 215 0.61 0.09 -10.69
N VAL A 216 -0.48 -0.51 -10.20
CA VAL A 216 -1.31 0.01 -9.10
C VAL A 216 -0.99 -0.81 -7.85
N LEU A 217 -0.34 -0.20 -6.86
CA LEU A 217 0.09 -0.83 -5.62
C LEU A 217 -0.81 -0.41 -4.46
N ILE A 218 -1.33 -1.39 -3.72
CA ILE A 218 -1.86 -1.19 -2.37
C ILE A 218 -0.89 -1.85 -1.38
N THR A 219 -0.36 -1.05 -0.46
CA THR A 219 0.70 -1.44 0.48
C THR A 219 0.43 -0.89 1.87
N ASP A 220 1.34 -1.12 2.83
CA ASP A 220 1.24 -0.61 4.18
C ASP A 220 1.91 0.77 4.35
N GLN A 221 1.84 1.33 5.56
CA GLN A 221 2.42 2.64 5.88
C GLN A 221 3.95 2.73 5.70
N TRP A 222 4.66 1.59 5.68
CA TRP A 222 6.12 1.54 5.55
C TRP A 222 6.60 1.56 4.09
N ALA A 223 5.66 1.51 3.14
CA ALA A 223 5.80 1.42 1.69
C ALA A 223 6.73 0.29 1.22
N SER A 224 6.14 -0.62 0.46
CA SER A 224 6.86 -1.62 -0.31
C SER A 224 7.88 -0.97 -1.26
N PRO A 225 9.05 -1.60 -1.49
CA PRO A 225 9.95 -1.27 -2.58
C PRO A 225 9.27 -1.20 -3.96
N VAL A 226 8.16 -1.92 -4.16
CA VAL A 226 7.32 -1.82 -5.37
C VAL A 226 6.86 -0.38 -5.63
N ALA A 227 6.72 0.45 -4.59
CA ALA A 227 6.33 1.85 -4.73
C ALA A 227 7.30 2.67 -5.60
N GLY A 228 8.56 2.25 -5.75
CA GLY A 228 9.53 2.92 -6.61
C GLY A 228 9.24 2.78 -8.12
N VAL A 229 8.47 1.78 -8.52
CA VAL A 229 8.06 1.53 -9.92
C VAL A 229 6.54 1.63 -10.12
N ALA A 230 5.78 1.80 -9.04
CA ALA A 230 4.34 1.95 -9.09
C ALA A 230 3.95 3.33 -9.64
N GLU A 231 2.99 3.37 -10.56
CA GLU A 231 2.40 4.62 -11.02
C GLU A 231 1.43 5.18 -9.97
N PHE A 232 0.68 4.28 -9.33
CA PHE A 232 -0.23 4.61 -8.24
C PHE A 232 0.12 3.75 -7.03
N ALA A 233 0.40 4.38 -5.89
CA ALA A 233 0.77 3.67 -4.67
C ALA A 233 -0.05 4.20 -3.48
N PHE A 234 -0.83 3.32 -2.87
CA PHE A 234 -1.69 3.64 -1.74
C PHE A 234 -1.20 2.96 -0.46
N ASN A 235 -0.95 3.77 0.57
CA ASN A 235 -0.45 3.31 1.85
C ASN A 235 -1.62 3.15 2.85
N CYS A 236 -1.84 1.94 3.33
CA CYS A 236 -2.82 1.62 4.35
C CYS A 236 -2.16 1.42 5.72
N TRP A 237 -2.78 1.90 6.79
CA TRP A 237 -2.35 1.59 8.14
C TRP A 237 -2.90 0.23 8.54
N VAL A 238 -2.01 -0.66 8.99
CA VAL A 238 -2.35 -2.06 9.23
C VAL A 238 -2.00 -2.55 10.65
N GLU A 239 -1.42 -1.69 11.49
CA GLU A 239 -0.97 -2.08 12.82
C GLU A 239 -2.10 -2.23 13.83
N ILE A 240 -2.13 -3.36 14.52
CA ILE A 240 -3.12 -3.71 15.54
C ILE A 240 -2.41 -4.43 16.68
N PRO A 241 -3.00 -4.49 17.90
CA PRO A 241 -2.41 -5.20 19.03
C PRO A 241 -2.49 -6.74 18.86
N SER A 242 -1.80 -7.28 17.86
CA SER A 242 -1.84 -8.68 17.44
C SER A 242 -0.60 -9.10 16.66
N ALA A 243 -0.14 -10.34 16.79
CA ALA A 243 1.08 -10.85 16.13
C ALA A 243 1.09 -10.74 14.58
N TRP A 244 -0.02 -10.34 13.97
CA TRP A 244 -0.17 -10.06 12.55
C TRP A 244 -0.82 -8.69 12.32
N ASP A 245 -0.67 -8.18 11.11
CA ASP A 245 -1.32 -6.95 10.66
C ASP A 245 -2.80 -7.17 10.30
N SER A 246 -3.59 -6.10 10.41
CA SER A 246 -4.98 -6.06 9.97
C SER A 246 -5.06 -5.63 8.52
N ASN A 247 -5.75 -6.43 7.70
CA ASN A 247 -6.07 -6.06 6.31
C ASN A 247 -7.37 -5.24 6.19
N ILE A 248 -7.99 -4.80 7.29
CA ILE A 248 -9.29 -4.11 7.23
C ILE A 248 -9.18 -2.79 6.43
N SER A 249 -8.15 -1.98 6.69
CA SER A 249 -7.93 -0.74 5.94
C SER A 249 -7.65 -1.00 4.46
N THR A 250 -6.88 -2.06 4.17
CA THR A 250 -6.54 -2.48 2.81
C THR A 250 -7.77 -2.98 2.04
N MET A 251 -8.60 -3.78 2.70
CA MET A 251 -9.86 -4.29 2.14
C MET A 251 -10.83 -3.14 1.89
N MET A 252 -10.97 -2.22 2.84
CA MET A 252 -11.84 -1.05 2.69
C MET A 252 -11.42 -0.21 1.47
N LEU A 253 -10.13 0.07 1.31
CA LEU A 253 -9.65 0.83 0.15
C LEU A 253 -9.90 0.07 -1.16
N LEU A 254 -9.67 -1.24 -1.17
CA LEU A 254 -9.96 -2.10 -2.32
C LEU A 254 -11.45 -2.07 -2.68
N GLU A 255 -12.34 -2.18 -1.70
CA GLU A 255 -13.80 -2.09 -1.91
C GLU A 255 -14.21 -0.74 -2.49
N ALA A 256 -13.62 0.35 -1.99
CA ALA A 256 -13.84 1.68 -2.54
C ALA A 256 -13.37 1.77 -4.00
N MET A 257 -12.20 1.22 -4.35
CA MET A 257 -11.71 1.18 -5.73
C MET A 257 -12.58 0.33 -6.65
N ILE A 258 -13.07 -0.82 -6.18
CA ILE A 258 -13.99 -1.68 -6.93
C ILE A 258 -15.29 -0.91 -7.22
N ALA A 259 -15.89 -0.31 -6.19
CA ALA A 259 -17.13 0.46 -6.33
C ALA A 259 -16.95 1.65 -7.29
N ALA A 260 -15.86 2.40 -7.16
CA ALA A 260 -15.56 3.51 -8.05
C ALA A 260 -15.28 3.04 -9.49
N THR A 261 -14.59 1.91 -9.68
CA THR A 261 -14.36 1.34 -11.03
C THR A 261 -15.66 0.89 -11.68
N GLN A 262 -16.59 0.31 -10.90
CA GLN A 262 -17.93 -0.02 -11.36
C GLN A 262 -18.66 1.23 -11.87
N GLU A 263 -18.64 2.31 -11.10
CA GLU A 263 -19.33 3.56 -11.44
C GLU A 263 -18.74 4.23 -12.68
N GLU A 264 -17.41 4.28 -12.79
CA GLU A 264 -16.67 4.85 -13.94
C GLU A 264 -17.06 4.20 -15.28
N SER A 265 -17.52 2.95 -15.27
CA SER A 265 -17.94 2.20 -16.46
C SER A 265 -19.34 1.60 -16.34
N TRP A 266 -20.24 2.28 -15.60
CA TRP A 266 -21.53 1.71 -15.21
C TRP A 266 -22.35 1.13 -16.36
N ASP A 267 -22.46 1.82 -17.50
CA ASP A 267 -23.23 1.33 -18.64
C ASP A 267 -22.74 -0.04 -19.15
N LYS A 268 -21.42 -0.24 -19.21
CA LYS A 268 -20.80 -1.51 -19.60
C LYS A 268 -20.90 -2.56 -18.49
N THR A 269 -20.72 -2.13 -17.24
CA THR A 269 -20.83 -3.00 -16.07
C THR A 269 -22.24 -3.57 -15.92
N LYS A 270 -23.26 -2.74 -16.15
CA LYS A 270 -24.67 -3.15 -16.10
C LYS A 270 -24.99 -4.24 -17.12
N ASP A 271 -24.61 -4.06 -18.39
CA ASP A 271 -24.79 -5.10 -19.42
C ASP A 271 -24.11 -6.41 -19.01
N ARG A 272 -22.92 -6.31 -18.41
CA ARG A 272 -22.18 -7.47 -17.93
C ARG A 272 -22.87 -8.16 -16.75
N TYR A 273 -23.44 -7.40 -15.81
CA TYR A 273 -24.24 -7.96 -14.71
C TYR A 273 -25.50 -8.65 -15.22
N ASP A 274 -26.25 -8.02 -16.12
CA ASP A 274 -27.47 -8.62 -16.69
C ASP A 274 -27.14 -9.97 -17.36
N ARG A 275 -26.05 -10.04 -18.13
CA ARG A 275 -25.56 -11.29 -18.76
C ARG A 275 -25.04 -12.31 -17.75
N LEU A 276 -24.45 -11.86 -16.65
CA LEU A 276 -23.95 -12.74 -15.60
C LEU A 276 -25.12 -13.38 -14.82
N ASP A 277 -26.17 -12.61 -14.55
CA ASP A 277 -27.40 -13.08 -13.91
C ASP A 277 -28.11 -14.13 -14.76
N GLU A 278 -28.19 -13.94 -16.09
CA GLU A 278 -28.69 -14.96 -17.02
C GLU A 278 -27.90 -16.28 -16.91
N LEU A 279 -26.57 -16.20 -16.82
CA LEU A 279 -25.72 -17.39 -16.66
C LEU A 279 -25.90 -18.07 -15.29
N PHE A 280 -26.06 -17.29 -14.23
CA PHE A 280 -26.35 -17.83 -12.89
C PHE A 280 -27.71 -18.54 -12.83
N ASP A 281 -28.71 -17.99 -13.51
CA ASP A 281 -30.02 -18.61 -13.66
C ASP A 281 -29.96 -19.95 -14.40
N MET A 282 -29.18 -20.01 -15.48
CA MET A 282 -28.97 -21.24 -16.25
C MET A 282 -28.26 -22.33 -15.44
N THR A 283 -27.28 -21.93 -14.63
CA THR A 283 -26.46 -22.86 -13.82
C THR A 283 -27.16 -23.31 -12.54
N ARG A 284 -28.26 -22.65 -12.12
CA ARG A 284 -28.97 -22.90 -10.85
C ARG A 284 -28.05 -22.86 -9.62
N LEU A 285 -27.00 -22.05 -9.70
CA LEU A 285 -25.97 -21.92 -8.67
C LEU A 285 -26.52 -21.30 -7.39
N PHE A 286 -27.51 -20.40 -7.51
CA PHE A 286 -28.12 -19.71 -6.38
C PHE A 286 -29.59 -20.11 -6.19
N ARG A 287 -30.01 -20.10 -4.94
CA ARG A 287 -31.40 -20.35 -4.56
C ARG A 287 -32.23 -19.14 -4.95
N LYS A 288 -33.16 -19.30 -5.89
CA LYS A 288 -34.16 -18.26 -6.17
C LYS A 288 -35.05 -18.09 -4.95
N PHE A 289 -35.18 -16.86 -4.45
CA PHE A 289 -36.18 -16.52 -3.45
C PHE A 289 -37.54 -16.49 -4.16
N SER A 290 -38.25 -17.61 -4.15
CA SER A 290 -39.66 -17.72 -4.53
C SER A 290 -40.57 -17.31 -3.39
#